data_AF-A0A2T2UKG3-F1
#
_entry.id   AF-A0A2T2UKG3-F1
#
_cell.length_a   1.000
_cell.length_b   1.000
_cell.length_c   1.000
_cell.angle_alpha   90.00
_cell.angle_beta   90.00
_cell.angle_gamma   90.00
#
_symmetry.space_group_name_H-M   'P 1'
#
loop_
_entity.id
_entity.type
_entity.pdbx_description
1 polymer ?
#
loop_
_entity_poly.entity_id
_entity_poly.type
_entity_poly.pdbx_seq_one_letter_code
_entity_poly.pdbx_strand_id
1 'polypeptide(L)'
;QDTLGTDGQPVAYDSIHACGCYYTLFPAPGWALADVAADAAPVATPARAPAVDADERLVVALEAGTHYLADLATVDRPAGGRALAPLQLQRLRSLPRPGGGRASAFDEEGLIPSSARGERWFLWPLGVPSAGAMRQWGTHAIAFVGRRHFDDPYLLDRLLVPADDP
;
A
#
# COMPACT_ATOMS: atom_id res chain seq x y z
N GLN A 1 0.33 5.36 -3.83
CA GLN A 1 -0.34 6.67 -3.94
C GLN A 1 0.74 7.72 -3.77
N ASP A 2 0.63 8.88 -4.42
CA ASP A 2 1.63 9.94 -4.25
C ASP A 2 1.11 10.90 -3.18
N THR A 3 1.83 11.02 -2.06
CA THR A 3 1.52 12.04 -1.07
C THR A 3 2.40 13.24 -1.35
N LEU A 4 1.78 14.36 -1.69
CA LEU A 4 2.47 15.59 -2.05
C LEU A 4 2.64 16.49 -0.82
N GLY A 5 3.81 17.11 -0.72
CA GLY A 5 4.11 18.20 0.18
C GLY A 5 3.45 19.50 -0.28
N THR A 6 3.62 20.55 0.52
CA THR A 6 3.04 21.88 0.22
C THR A 6 3.60 22.53 -1.04
N ASP A 7 4.76 22.08 -1.51
CA ASP A 7 5.44 22.46 -2.74
C ASP A 7 5.00 21.62 -3.96
N GLY A 8 4.09 20.68 -3.76
CA GLY A 8 3.62 19.76 -4.80
C GLY A 8 4.61 18.63 -5.12
N GLN A 9 5.70 18.48 -4.36
CA GLN A 9 6.64 17.37 -4.53
C GLN A 9 6.23 16.16 -3.67
N PRO A 10 6.43 14.92 -4.13
CA PRO A 10 6.18 13.75 -3.30
C PRO A 10 7.05 13.78 -2.02
N VAL A 11 6.43 13.58 -0.86
CA VAL A 11 7.16 13.39 0.42
C VAL A 11 7.47 11.90 0.68
N ALA A 12 6.61 11.02 0.14
CA ALA A 12 6.80 9.58 0.15
C ALA A 12 5.90 8.90 -0.88
N TYR A 13 6.25 7.66 -1.19
CA TYR A 13 5.43 6.72 -1.93
C TYR A 13 5.05 5.57 -1.02
N ASP A 14 3.85 5.04 -1.20
CA ASP A 14 3.37 3.95 -0.38
C ASP A 14 2.85 2.75 -1.20
N SER A 15 2.86 1.61 -0.54
CA SER A 15 2.28 0.37 -1.04
C SER A 15 1.53 -0.32 0.08
N ILE A 16 0.38 -0.90 -0.25
CA ILE A 16 -0.41 -1.69 0.69
C ILE A 16 -0.95 -2.92 -0.01
N HIS A 17 -0.72 -4.09 0.57
CA HIS A 17 -1.41 -5.29 0.13
C HIS A 17 -2.91 -5.15 0.38
N ALA A 18 -3.77 -5.62 -0.54
CA ALA A 18 -5.23 -5.44 -0.47
C ALA A 18 -5.92 -6.05 0.77
N CYS A 19 -5.19 -6.76 1.64
CA CYS A 19 -5.71 -7.24 2.93
C CYS A 19 -5.49 -6.26 4.09
N GLY A 20 -4.59 -5.28 3.92
CA GLY A 20 -4.19 -4.28 4.91
C GLY A 20 -2.91 -4.61 5.68
N CYS A 21 -2.52 -5.88 5.77
CA CYS A 21 -1.49 -6.36 6.69
C CYS A 21 -0.04 -5.96 6.34
N TYR A 22 0.20 -5.35 5.18
CA TYR A 22 1.53 -5.05 4.65
C TYR A 22 1.54 -3.66 4.04
N TYR A 23 1.43 -2.65 4.90
CA TYR A 23 1.62 -1.26 4.52
C TYR A 23 3.10 -0.91 4.60
N THR A 24 3.64 -0.39 3.50
CA THR A 24 5.04 -0.03 3.37
C THR A 24 5.14 1.39 2.82
N LEU A 25 6.01 2.19 3.41
CA LEU A 25 6.28 3.58 3.02
C LEU A 25 7.73 3.73 2.58
N PHE A 26 7.93 4.44 1.46
CA PHE A 26 9.23 4.73 0.84
C PHE A 26 9.41 6.25 0.86
N PRO A 27 10.22 6.79 1.79
CA PRO A 27 10.49 8.23 1.83
C PRO A 27 11.09 8.73 0.51
N ALA A 28 10.61 9.88 0.04
CA ALA A 28 11.19 10.55 -1.12
C ALA A 28 12.53 11.23 -0.74
N PRO A 29 13.33 11.68 -1.73
CA PRO A 29 14.52 12.48 -1.45
C PRO A 29 14.19 13.67 -0.53
N GLY A 30 15.04 13.90 0.48
CA GLY A 30 14.81 14.92 1.52
C GLY A 30 13.93 14.48 2.70
N TRP A 31 13.41 13.26 2.70
CA TRP A 31 12.60 12.71 3.79
C TRP A 31 13.19 11.42 4.37
N ALA A 32 12.93 11.18 5.63
CA ALA A 32 13.29 9.97 6.36
C ALA A 32 12.11 9.45 7.18
N LEU A 33 12.14 8.17 7.52
CA LEU A 33 11.20 7.63 8.50
C LEU A 33 11.53 8.20 9.89
N ALA A 34 10.51 8.63 10.62
CA ALA A 34 10.63 9.01 12.01
C ALA A 34 11.07 7.80 12.86
N ASP A 35 11.74 8.04 13.99
CA ASP A 35 12.02 7.00 14.98
C ASP A 35 10.71 6.65 15.71
N VAL A 36 9.96 5.70 15.15
CA VAL A 36 8.70 5.21 15.70
C VAL A 36 8.99 3.96 16.53
N ALA A 37 8.45 3.91 17.76
CA ALA A 37 8.64 2.77 18.67
C ALA A 37 8.38 1.42 17.98
N ALA A 38 9.25 0.43 18.24
CA ALA A 38 9.29 -0.86 17.55
C ALA A 38 8.02 -1.74 17.73
N ASP A 39 7.15 -1.41 18.66
CA ASP A 39 5.85 -2.07 18.90
C ASP A 39 4.77 -1.60 17.93
N ALA A 40 5.00 -0.50 17.22
CA ALA A 40 4.27 -0.15 16.02
C ALA A 40 4.77 -1.01 14.86
N ALA A 41 3.92 -1.93 14.37
CA ALA A 41 4.21 -2.77 13.20
C ALA A 41 4.93 -1.93 12.12
N PRO A 42 6.11 -2.38 11.65
CA PRO A 42 7.01 -1.50 10.93
C PRO A 42 6.36 -1.06 9.62
N VAL A 43 6.00 0.22 9.55
CA VAL A 43 5.92 0.93 8.29
C VAL A 43 7.35 1.30 7.91
N ALA A 44 8.19 0.31 7.65
CA ALA A 44 9.59 0.57 7.39
C ALA A 44 10.13 -0.49 6.43
N THR A 45 10.13 -0.15 5.15
CA THR A 45 11.17 -0.69 4.28
C THR A 45 12.47 0.08 4.57
N PRO A 46 13.65 -0.56 4.54
CA PRO A 46 14.91 0.18 4.53
C PRO A 46 15.12 0.97 3.24
N ALA A 47 14.36 0.70 2.17
CA ALA A 47 14.53 1.35 0.88
C ALA A 47 13.90 2.74 0.85
N ARG A 48 14.63 3.71 0.28
CA ARG A 48 14.10 5.04 -0.07
C ARG A 48 13.67 5.04 -1.52
N ALA A 49 12.69 5.88 -1.86
CA ALA A 49 12.35 6.08 -3.25
C ALA A 49 13.48 6.88 -3.92
N PRO A 50 14.02 6.41 -5.07
CA PRO A 50 15.02 7.17 -5.80
C PRO A 50 14.39 8.42 -6.43
N ALA A 51 15.19 9.44 -6.69
CA ALA A 51 14.83 10.44 -7.69
C ALA A 51 14.76 9.75 -9.06
N VAL A 52 13.77 10.11 -9.88
CA VAL A 52 13.59 9.52 -11.23
C VAL A 52 13.71 10.63 -12.25
N ASP A 53 14.77 10.58 -13.06
CA ASP A 53 14.99 11.58 -14.09
C ASP A 53 14.15 11.37 -15.35
N ALA A 54 14.10 12.40 -16.19
CA ALA A 54 13.27 12.43 -17.39
C ALA A 54 13.67 11.38 -18.44
N ASP A 55 14.87 10.81 -18.36
CA ASP A 55 15.43 9.75 -19.21
C ASP A 55 15.53 8.39 -18.48
N GLU A 56 15.03 8.29 -17.25
CA GLU A 56 15.00 7.06 -16.47
C GLU A 56 13.59 6.45 -16.41
N ARG A 57 13.54 5.24 -15.84
CA ARG A 57 12.33 4.53 -15.40
C ARG A 57 12.51 3.93 -14.01
N LEU A 58 11.48 4.10 -13.19
CA LEU A 58 11.36 3.39 -11.92
C LEU A 58 11.20 1.89 -12.14
N VAL A 59 11.98 1.11 -11.41
CA VAL A 59 11.90 -0.34 -11.28
C VAL A 59 11.39 -0.68 -9.89
N VAL A 60 10.39 -1.55 -9.86
CA VAL A 60 9.80 -2.08 -8.64
C VAL A 60 10.22 -3.54 -8.51
N ALA A 61 11.03 -3.85 -7.50
CA ALA A 61 11.45 -5.23 -7.24
C ALA A 61 10.41 -5.94 -6.36
N LEU A 62 10.01 -7.14 -6.76
CA LEU A 62 9.08 -7.97 -6.02
C LEU A 62 9.78 -9.25 -5.53
N GLU A 63 9.52 -9.62 -4.28
CA GLU A 63 9.93 -10.91 -3.75
C GLU A 63 9.17 -12.05 -4.45
N ALA A 64 9.90 -13.11 -4.80
CA ALA A 64 9.31 -14.28 -5.44
C ALA A 64 8.33 -15.00 -4.48
N GLY A 65 7.16 -15.39 -4.99
CA GLY A 65 6.16 -16.15 -4.25
C GLY A 65 5.19 -15.28 -3.43
N THR A 66 5.71 -14.31 -2.67
CA THR A 66 4.88 -13.37 -1.87
C THR A 66 4.43 -12.17 -2.68
N HIS A 67 5.19 -11.80 -3.72
CA HIS A 67 5.02 -10.57 -4.50
C HIS A 67 5.09 -9.30 -3.65
N TYR A 68 5.81 -9.35 -2.53
CA TYR A 68 6.04 -8.18 -1.69
C TYR A 68 7.00 -7.22 -2.36
N LEU A 69 6.71 -5.92 -2.23
CA LEU A 69 7.57 -4.87 -2.75
C LEU A 69 8.83 -4.79 -1.89
N ALA A 70 9.95 -5.23 -2.45
CA ALA A 70 11.20 -5.38 -1.75
C ALA A 70 12.10 -4.15 -1.89
N ASP A 71 12.12 -3.53 -3.08
CA ASP A 71 13.02 -2.42 -3.38
C ASP A 71 12.51 -1.54 -4.54
N LEU A 72 13.07 -0.34 -4.61
CA LEU A 72 12.84 0.65 -5.67
C LEU A 72 14.19 1.09 -6.25
N ALA A 73 14.32 1.02 -7.58
CA ALA A 73 15.52 1.44 -8.29
C ALA A 73 15.18 2.23 -9.55
N THR A 74 16.17 2.85 -10.19
CA THR A 74 16.03 3.42 -11.53
C THR A 74 16.87 2.64 -12.54
N VAL A 75 16.43 2.68 -13.79
CA VAL A 75 17.19 2.24 -14.95
C VAL A 75 17.05 3.26 -16.06
N ASP A 76 18.00 3.30 -16.98
CA ASP A 76 17.87 4.03 -18.23
C ASP A 76 16.56 3.64 -18.92
N ARG A 77 15.84 4.62 -19.44
CA ARG A 77 14.55 4.38 -20.07
C ARG A 77 14.72 3.44 -21.26
N PRO A 78 14.10 2.24 -21.22
CA PRO A 78 14.20 1.31 -22.32
C PRO A 78 13.49 1.88 -23.55
N ALA A 79 14.05 1.61 -24.73
CA ALA A 79 13.49 2.05 -26.01
C ALA A 79 12.11 1.44 -26.32
N GLY A 80 11.71 0.39 -25.59
CA GLY A 80 10.43 -0.30 -25.78
C GLY A 80 9.77 -0.66 -24.44
N GLY A 81 8.45 -0.84 -24.49
CA GLY A 81 7.65 -1.25 -23.35
C GLY A 81 6.21 -1.52 -23.77
N ARG A 82 5.51 -2.33 -22.97
CA ARG A 82 4.07 -2.54 -23.15
C ARG A 82 3.33 -1.67 -22.15
N ALA A 83 2.61 -0.67 -22.65
CA ALA A 83 1.67 0.07 -21.83
C ALA A 83 0.55 -0.88 -21.39
N LEU A 84 0.39 -1.02 -20.07
CA LEU A 84 -0.76 -1.72 -19.50
C LEU A 84 -1.85 -0.69 -19.20
N ALA A 85 -3.10 -1.04 -19.48
CA ALA A 85 -4.25 -0.23 -19.11
C ALA A 85 -4.78 -0.73 -17.75
N PRO A 86 -4.49 -0.03 -16.63
CA PRO A 86 -4.95 -0.46 -15.33
C PRO A 86 -6.48 -0.39 -15.26
N LEU A 87 -7.10 -1.41 -14.68
CA LEU A 87 -8.51 -1.38 -14.35
C LEU A 87 -8.71 -0.73 -12.99
N GLN A 88 -9.71 0.14 -12.91
CA GLN A 88 -10.07 0.79 -11.66
C GLN A 88 -10.61 -0.24 -10.68
N LEU A 89 -9.98 -0.38 -9.50
CA LEU A 89 -10.41 -1.30 -8.44
C LEU A 89 -11.88 -1.07 -8.04
N GLN A 90 -12.35 0.17 -8.13
CA GLN A 90 -13.75 0.57 -7.90
C GLN A 90 -14.76 -0.20 -8.75
N ARG A 91 -14.34 -0.76 -9.90
CA ARG A 91 -15.20 -1.63 -10.73
C ARG A 91 -15.65 -2.89 -9.98
N LEU A 92 -14.88 -3.36 -9.00
CA LEU A 92 -15.26 -4.52 -8.19
C LEU A 92 -16.49 -4.27 -7.32
N ARG A 93 -16.85 -3.01 -7.02
CA ARG A 93 -18.08 -2.67 -6.28
C ARG A 93 -19.35 -2.94 -7.08
N SER A 94 -19.21 -3.14 -8.39
CA SER A 94 -20.35 -3.39 -9.26
C SER A 94 -19.89 -4.13 -10.51
N LEU A 95 -19.98 -5.45 -10.50
CA LEU A 95 -19.64 -6.34 -11.60
C LEU A 95 -20.92 -6.83 -12.30
N PRO A 96 -20.92 -6.94 -13.64
CA PRO A 96 -22.03 -7.57 -14.35
C PRO A 96 -22.12 -9.06 -13.99
N ARG A 97 -23.36 -9.57 -13.84
CA ARG A 97 -23.60 -10.99 -13.58
C ARG A 97 -24.08 -11.72 -14.85
N PRO A 98 -23.75 -13.02 -14.99
CA PRO A 98 -24.43 -13.87 -15.97
C PRO A 98 -25.94 -13.83 -15.75
N GLY A 99 -26.73 -13.56 -16.80
CA GLY A 99 -28.19 -13.42 -16.71
C GLY A 99 -28.70 -12.01 -16.42
N GLY A 100 -27.82 -11.01 -16.34
CA GLY A 100 -28.18 -9.61 -16.14
C GLY A 100 -28.05 -9.14 -14.69
N GLY A 101 -28.17 -7.83 -14.50
CA GLY A 101 -27.96 -7.20 -13.20
C GLY A 101 -26.48 -7.05 -12.81
N ARG A 102 -26.24 -6.61 -11.57
CA ARG A 102 -24.90 -6.33 -11.05
C ARG A 102 -24.74 -6.85 -9.63
N ALA A 103 -23.51 -7.14 -9.20
CA ALA A 103 -23.17 -7.47 -7.82
C ALA A 103 -21.83 -6.87 -7.44
N SER A 104 -21.67 -6.53 -6.17
CA SER A 104 -20.36 -6.21 -5.60
C SER A 104 -19.56 -7.49 -5.40
N ALA A 105 -18.26 -7.43 -5.61
CA ALA A 105 -17.32 -8.46 -5.15
C ALA A 105 -17.07 -8.38 -3.64
N PHE A 106 -17.39 -7.22 -3.03
CA PHE A 106 -17.29 -6.97 -1.61
C PHE A 106 -18.63 -7.21 -0.89
N ASP A 107 -18.61 -7.76 0.32
CA ASP A 107 -19.74 -7.83 1.24
C ASP A 107 -20.03 -6.50 1.95
N GLU A 108 -20.94 -6.51 2.93
CA GLU A 108 -21.37 -5.31 3.68
C GLU A 108 -20.23 -4.69 4.51
N GLU A 109 -19.26 -5.51 4.92
CA GLU A 109 -18.05 -5.12 5.63
C GLU A 109 -16.92 -4.67 4.69
N GLY A 110 -17.15 -4.73 3.37
CA GLY A 110 -16.15 -4.37 2.37
C GLY A 110 -15.08 -5.44 2.17
N LEU A 111 -15.32 -6.69 2.55
CA LEU A 111 -14.43 -7.84 2.35
C LEU A 111 -14.79 -8.61 1.08
N ILE A 112 -13.81 -9.25 0.45
CA ILE A 112 -14.09 -10.25 -0.58
C ILE A 112 -14.19 -11.62 0.12
N PRO A 113 -15.40 -12.21 0.31
CA PRO A 113 -15.57 -13.38 1.18
C PRO A 113 -14.77 -14.60 0.73
N SER A 114 -14.65 -14.80 -0.59
CA SER A 114 -13.89 -15.90 -1.19
C SER A 114 -12.38 -15.82 -0.96
N SER A 115 -11.88 -14.68 -0.48
CA SER A 115 -10.46 -14.46 -0.19
C SER A 115 -10.07 -14.71 1.27
N ALA A 116 -11.01 -15.16 2.10
CA ALA A 116 -10.77 -15.38 3.52
C ALA A 116 -9.68 -16.43 3.75
N ARG A 117 -8.72 -16.12 4.63
CA ARG A 117 -7.59 -17.00 4.95
C ARG A 117 -7.71 -17.61 6.35
N GLY A 118 -6.81 -18.52 6.71
CA GLY A 118 -6.86 -19.24 7.99
C GLY A 118 -6.51 -18.36 9.20
N GLU A 119 -5.71 -17.32 8.97
CA GLU A 119 -5.27 -16.31 9.93
C GLU A 119 -6.44 -15.64 10.64
N ARG A 120 -7.64 -15.59 10.01
CA ARG A 120 -8.87 -15.10 10.63
C ARG A 120 -9.21 -15.76 11.97
N TRP A 121 -8.82 -17.02 12.18
CA TRP A 121 -9.14 -17.76 13.40
C TRP A 121 -8.15 -17.49 14.55
N PHE A 122 -6.98 -16.93 14.24
CA PHE A 122 -5.93 -16.66 15.24
C PHE A 122 -5.78 -15.16 15.52
N LEU A 123 -6.01 -14.30 14.53
CA LEU A 123 -5.83 -12.85 14.63
C LEU A 123 -7.13 -12.09 14.96
N TRP A 124 -8.29 -12.75 15.01
CA TRP A 124 -9.55 -12.10 15.37
C TRP A 124 -9.54 -11.36 16.72
N PRO A 125 -8.83 -11.80 17.78
CA PRO A 125 -8.82 -11.07 19.06
C PRO A 125 -8.16 -9.69 18.96
N LEU A 126 -7.38 -9.45 17.90
CA LEU A 126 -6.70 -8.19 17.65
C LEU A 126 -7.60 -7.13 17.00
N GLY A 127 -8.89 -7.42 16.82
CA GLY A 127 -9.87 -6.46 16.28
C GLY A 127 -9.80 -6.27 14.77
N VAL A 128 -9.14 -7.17 14.03
CA VAL A 128 -9.09 -7.18 12.56
C VAL A 128 -10.05 -8.25 12.01
N PRO A 129 -11.24 -7.87 11.50
CA PRO A 129 -12.22 -8.84 11.02
C PRO A 129 -11.70 -9.62 9.82
N SER A 130 -11.72 -10.96 9.85
CA SER A 130 -11.22 -11.79 8.75
C SER A 130 -9.81 -11.42 8.26
N ALA A 131 -8.83 -11.37 9.16
CA ALA A 131 -7.44 -11.08 8.83
C ALA A 131 -6.95 -11.89 7.61
N GLY A 132 -6.26 -11.21 6.68
CA GLY A 132 -5.78 -11.79 5.43
C GLY A 132 -6.78 -11.78 4.26
N ALA A 133 -8.07 -11.53 4.50
CA ALA A 133 -9.04 -11.33 3.42
C ALA A 133 -8.77 -10.01 2.68
N MET A 134 -8.96 -10.02 1.36
CA MET A 134 -8.91 -8.81 0.52
C MET A 134 -10.07 -7.88 0.85
N ARG A 135 -9.82 -6.57 0.80
CA ARG A 135 -10.75 -5.54 1.22
C ARG A 135 -10.93 -4.45 0.18
N GLN A 136 -12.03 -3.74 0.32
CA GLN A 136 -12.27 -2.49 -0.37
C GLN A 136 -11.26 -1.45 0.09
N TRP A 137 -10.73 -0.66 -0.85
CA TRP A 137 -9.88 0.47 -0.53
C TRP A 137 -10.53 1.41 0.51
N GLY A 138 -9.77 1.78 1.53
CA GLY A 138 -10.21 2.61 2.65
C GLY A 138 -10.69 1.83 3.89
N THR A 139 -10.82 0.51 3.84
CA THR A 139 -11.23 -0.30 5.02
C THR A 139 -10.10 -1.17 5.59
N HIS A 140 -8.85 -0.83 5.26
CA HIS A 140 -7.66 -1.56 5.67
C HIS A 140 -7.20 -1.15 7.07
N ALA A 141 -7.14 -2.12 7.99
CA ALA A 141 -6.31 -2.00 9.18
C ALA A 141 -4.84 -2.19 8.78
N ILE A 142 -3.98 -1.21 9.08
CA ILE A 142 -2.55 -1.23 8.73
C ILE A 142 -1.65 -1.58 9.92
N ALA A 143 -2.23 -1.80 11.10
CA ALA A 143 -1.54 -2.33 12.27
C ALA A 143 -2.44 -3.33 13.00
N PHE A 144 -1.81 -4.39 13.52
CA PHE A 144 -2.47 -5.41 14.35
C PHE A 144 -2.56 -5.04 15.83
N VAL A 145 -1.73 -4.07 16.27
CA VAL A 145 -1.71 -3.53 17.64
C VAL A 145 -1.66 -2.02 17.53
N GLY A 146 -2.56 -1.32 18.22
CA GLY A 146 -2.76 0.12 18.07
C GLY A 146 -3.64 0.46 16.86
N ARG A 147 -4.53 1.44 17.01
CA ARG A 147 -5.43 1.87 15.93
C ARG A 147 -4.65 2.71 14.93
N ARG A 148 -4.10 2.07 13.90
CA ARG A 148 -3.64 2.76 12.68
C ARG A 148 -4.46 2.25 11.51
N HIS A 149 -5.09 3.20 10.84
CA HIS A 149 -5.87 2.95 9.65
C HIS A 149 -5.21 3.68 8.50
N PHE A 150 -5.30 3.11 7.30
CA PHE A 150 -4.70 3.71 6.10
C PHE A 150 -5.24 5.13 5.82
N ASP A 151 -6.46 5.42 6.29
CA ASP A 151 -7.14 6.70 6.17
C ASP A 151 -6.91 7.65 7.37
N ASP A 152 -5.98 7.36 8.29
CA ASP A 152 -5.59 8.32 9.35
C ASP A 152 -4.92 9.56 8.70
N PRO A 153 -5.54 10.75 8.78
CA PRO A 153 -5.03 11.94 8.11
C PRO A 153 -3.70 12.44 8.67
N TYR A 154 -3.31 12.01 9.87
CA TYR A 154 -2.04 12.37 10.51
C TYR A 154 -1.01 11.24 10.45
N LEU A 155 -1.26 10.19 9.67
CA LEU A 155 -0.37 9.03 9.59
C LEU A 155 1.03 9.45 9.15
N LEU A 156 1.12 10.24 8.08
CA LEU A 156 2.41 10.62 7.50
C LEU A 156 3.18 11.62 8.36
N ASP A 157 2.49 12.56 9.01
CA ASP A 157 3.11 13.50 9.96
C ASP A 157 3.81 12.79 11.13
N ARG A 158 3.34 11.59 11.49
CA ARG A 158 3.95 10.76 12.53
C ARG A 158 5.06 9.84 12.02
N LEU A 159 5.02 9.51 10.73
CA LEU A 159 5.92 8.52 10.13
C LEU A 159 7.09 9.16 9.37
N LEU A 160 6.99 10.43 8.99
CA LEU A 160 7.99 11.12 8.17
C LEU A 160 8.54 12.34 8.90
N VAL A 161 9.85 12.52 8.78
CA VAL A 161 10.58 13.72 9.17
C VAL A 161 11.46 14.17 8.01
N PRO A 162 11.80 15.47 7.91
CA PRO A 162 12.86 15.91 7.03
C PRO A 162 14.12 15.09 7.31
N ALA A 163 14.78 14.61 6.26
CA ALA A 163 16.09 14.00 6.42
C ALA A 163 17.09 15.11 6.77
N ASP A 164 17.93 14.88 7.77
CA ASP A 164 19.10 15.73 7.99
C ASP A 164 19.96 15.69 6.72
N ASP A 165 20.36 16.87 6.24
CA ASP A 165 21.30 17.00 5.13
C ASP A 165 22.64 16.37 5.56
N PRO A 166 23.25 15.46 4.77
CA PRO A 166 24.54 14.87 5.11
C PRO A 166 25.67 15.90 5.19
#